data_AF-A0A248KKS7-F1
#
_entry.id   AF-A0A248KKS7-F1
#
_cell.length_a   1.000
_cell.length_b   1.000
_cell.length_c   1.000
_cell.angle_alpha   90.00
_cell.angle_beta   90.00
_cell.angle_gamma   90.00
#
_symmetry.space_group_name_H-M   'P 1'
#
loop_
_entity.id
_entity.type
_entity.pdbx_description
1 polymer ?
#
loop_
_entity_poly.entity_id
_entity_poly.type
_entity_poly.pdbx_seq_one_letter_code
_entity_poly.pdbx_strand_id
1 'polypeptide(L)' 'MVPSIAIASIDSTGAGDAFIGALLQQIAKPDCQFDNYDHMQKAVLWANVCGALTCTRFGAIDAIPYAAEVNTCLDREA' A
#
# COMPACT_ATOMS: atom_id res chain seq x y z
N MET A 1 -15.16 4.70 2.32
CA MET A 1 -13.73 5.10 2.31
C MET A 1 -12.91 3.97 2.89
N VAL A 2 -11.70 3.73 2.36
CA VAL A 2 -10.73 2.78 2.94
C VAL A 2 -9.67 3.62 3.64
N PRO A 3 -9.59 3.60 4.99
CA PRO A 3 -8.60 4.39 5.71
C PRO A 3 -7.18 3.85 5.47
N SER A 4 -6.19 4.72 5.71
CA SER A 4 -4.78 4.32 5.76
C SER A 4 -4.32 4.18 7.22
N ILE A 5 -3.08 3.78 7.41
CA ILE A 5 -2.44 3.63 8.73
C ILE A 5 -1.81 4.93 9.21
N ALA A 6 -1.72 5.11 10.53
CA ALA A 6 -0.97 6.20 11.13
C ALA A 6 0.54 5.90 11.03
N ILE A 7 1.33 6.90 10.63
CA ILE A 7 2.77 6.79 10.47
C ILE A 7 3.48 8.02 11.02
N ALA A 8 4.76 7.87 11.36
CA ALA A 8 5.66 9.01 11.47
C ALA A 8 6.19 9.37 10.08
N SER A 9 5.58 10.36 9.43
CA SER A 9 5.97 10.79 8.08
C SER A 9 7.30 11.55 8.10
N ILE A 10 8.22 11.17 7.21
CA ILE A 10 9.52 11.80 7.00
C ILE A 10 9.55 12.55 5.67
N ASP A 11 9.13 11.91 4.57
CA ASP A 11 9.12 12.47 3.21
C ASP A 11 8.01 11.81 2.40
N SER A 12 7.05 12.57 1.89
CA SER A 12 5.90 12.03 1.14
C SER A 12 6.16 11.84 -0.36
N THR A 13 7.37 12.12 -0.83
CA THR A 13 7.72 12.02 -2.24
C THR A 13 7.56 10.58 -2.73
N GLY A 14 6.85 10.37 -3.86
CA GLY A 14 6.64 9.04 -4.44
C GLY A 14 5.52 8.20 -3.81
N ALA A 15 4.91 8.63 -2.70
CA ALA A 15 3.86 7.85 -2.02
C ALA A 15 2.63 7.56 -2.90
N GLY A 16 2.25 8.51 -3.78
CA GLY A 16 1.15 8.32 -4.73
C GLY A 16 1.48 7.29 -5.81
N ASP A 17 2.70 7.35 -6.36
CA ASP A 17 3.17 6.37 -7.36
C ASP A 17 3.32 4.98 -6.72
N ALA A 18 3.81 4.91 -5.48
CA ALA A 18 3.88 3.68 -4.70
C ALA A 18 2.49 3.08 -4.46
N PHE A 19 1.49 3.91 -4.11
CA PHE A 19 0.10 3.48 -3.98
C PHE A 19 -0.44 2.92 -5.29
N ILE A 20 -0.28 3.62 -6.42
CA ILE A 20 -0.80 3.17 -7.71
C ILE A 20 -0.08 1.90 -8.17
N GLY A 21 1.23 1.82 -8.04
CA GLY A 21 2.01 0.63 -8.35
C GLY A 21 1.57 -0.59 -7.52
N ALA A 22 1.37 -0.39 -6.21
CA ALA A 22 0.85 -1.39 -5.30
C ALA A 22 -0.57 -1.85 -5.66
N LEU A 23 -1.45 -0.91 -6.01
CA LEU A 23 -2.83 -1.22 -6.40
C LEU A 23 -2.87 -2.03 -7.70
N LEU A 24 -2.11 -1.60 -8.72
CA LEU A 24 -2.00 -2.31 -9.99
C LEU A 24 -1.41 -3.71 -9.80
N GLN A 25 -0.43 -3.87 -8.90
CA GLN A 25 0.10 -5.19 -8.54
C GLN A 25 -1.00 -6.11 -7.98
N GLN A 26 -1.88 -5.61 -7.11
CA GLN A 26 -2.99 -6.41 -6.57
C GLN A 26 -4.01 -6.76 -7.67
N ILE A 27 -4.35 -5.81 -8.54
CA ILE A 27 -5.29 -6.01 -9.66
C ILE A 27 -4.74 -7.02 -10.67
N ALA A 28 -3.43 -7.03 -10.92
CA ALA A 28 -2.80 -7.94 -11.86
C ALA A 28 -2.72 -9.40 -11.37
N LYS A 29 -3.08 -9.68 -10.12
CA LYS A 29 -3.09 -11.06 -9.60
C LYS A 29 -4.20 -11.88 -10.26
N PRO A 30 -3.95 -13.15 -10.65
CA PRO A 30 -4.94 -13.98 -11.33
C PRO A 30 -6.24 -14.21 -10.55
N ASP A 31 -6.19 -14.13 -9.22
CA ASP A 31 -7.31 -14.32 -8.30
C ASP A 31 -7.99 -13.01 -7.88
N CYS A 32 -7.53 -11.86 -8.40
CA CYS A 32 -8.16 -10.58 -8.08
C CYS A 32 -9.53 -10.46 -8.76
N GLN A 33 -10.55 -10.17 -7.95
CA GLN A 33 -11.90 -9.83 -8.41
C GLN A 33 -12.18 -8.39 -8.00
N PHE A 34 -11.64 -7.43 -8.76
CA PHE A 34 -11.70 -6.01 -8.35
C PHE A 34 -13.11 -5.41 -8.39
N ASP A 35 -14.04 -6.07 -9.09
CA ASP A 35 -15.47 -5.79 -9.08
C ASP A 35 -16.17 -6.24 -7.79
N ASN A 36 -15.60 -7.23 -7.08
CA ASN A 36 -16.03 -7.59 -5.74
C ASN A 36 -15.56 -6.54 -4.73
N TYR A 37 -16.51 -5.97 -3.98
CA TYR A 37 -16.24 -4.90 -3.04
C TYR A 37 -15.20 -5.26 -1.97
N ASP A 38 -15.24 -6.47 -1.41
CA ASP A 38 -14.32 -6.90 -0.36
C ASP A 38 -12.90 -7.08 -0.92
N HIS A 39 -12.78 -7.60 -2.14
CA HIS A 39 -11.49 -7.76 -2.81
C HIS A 39 -10.91 -6.40 -3.21
N MET A 40 -11.74 -5.47 -3.71
CA MET A 40 -11.38 -4.09 -3.97
C MET A 40 -10.87 -3.41 -2.69
N GLN A 41 -11.60 -3.53 -1.58
CA GLN A 41 -11.21 -2.94 -0.30
C GLN A 41 -9.86 -3.48 0.18
N LYS A 42 -9.62 -4.80 0.10
CA LYS A 42 -8.33 -5.41 0.45
C LYS A 42 -7.20 -4.91 -0.42
N ALA A 43 -7.42 -4.80 -1.73
CA ALA A 43 -6.42 -4.28 -2.68
C ALA A 43 -6.07 -2.81 -2.37
N VAL A 44 -7.09 -1.98 -2.13
CA VAL A 44 -6.91 -0.56 -1.77
C VAL A 44 -6.24 -0.41 -0.40
N LEU A 45 -6.59 -1.23 0.59
CA LEU A 45 -5.95 -1.21 1.91
C LEU A 45 -4.46 -1.56 1.81
N TRP A 46 -4.12 -2.60 1.04
CA TRP A 46 -2.74 -2.99 0.82
C TRP A 46 -1.93 -1.87 0.14
N ALA A 47 -2.52 -1.22 -0.87
CA ALA A 47 -1.92 -0.07 -1.52
C ALA A 47 -1.77 1.15 -0.59
N ASN A 48 -2.77 1.43 0.26
CA ASN A 48 -2.72 2.49 1.28
C ASN A 48 -1.52 2.28 2.22
N VAL A 49 -1.33 1.06 2.71
CA VAL A 49 -0.20 0.73 3.59
C VAL A 49 1.14 0.89 2.86
N CYS A 50 1.24 0.46 1.59
CA CYS A 50 2.45 0.67 0.80
C CYS A 50 2.78 2.17 0.63
N GLY A 51 1.79 2.99 0.26
CA GLY A 51 1.96 4.43 0.14
C GLY A 51 2.33 5.09 1.47
N ALA A 52 1.70 4.68 2.58
CA ALA A 52 2.02 5.18 3.91
C ALA A 52 3.45 4.80 4.34
N LEU A 53 3.87 3.55 4.16
CA LEU A 53 5.23 3.12 4.51
C LEU A 53 6.29 3.82 3.66
N THR A 54 5.98 4.14 2.40
CA THR A 54 6.86 4.96 1.54
C THR A 54 7.15 6.31 2.18
N CYS A 55 6.18 6.91 2.87
CA CYS A 55 6.38 8.18 3.56
C CYS A 55 7.35 8.12 4.77
N THR A 56 7.77 6.92 5.20
CA THR A 56 8.61 6.71 6.39
C THR A 56 10.11 6.73 6.10
N ARG A 57 10.51 6.90 4.84
CA ARG A 57 11.91 6.95 4.38
C ARG A 57 12.08 8.12 3.41
N PHE A 58 13.33 8.54 3.18
CA PHE A 58 13.63 9.57 2.19
C PHE A 58 13.71 9.01 0.77
N GLY A 59 13.23 9.79 -0.21
CA GLY A 59 13.36 9.48 -1.63
C GLY A 59 12.13 8.77 -2.20
N ALA A 60 11.93 8.85 -3.52
CA ALA A 60 10.73 8.33 -4.17
C ALA A 60 10.74 6.80 -4.33
N ILE A 61 11.70 6.29 -5.11
CA ILE A 61 11.77 4.87 -5.48
C ILE A 61 12.42 4.05 -4.37
N ASP A 62 13.51 4.56 -3.78
CA ASP A 62 14.25 3.86 -2.73
C ASP A 62 13.44 3.70 -1.43
N ALA A 63 12.42 4.53 -1.22
CA ALA A 63 11.53 4.44 -0.07
C ALA A 63 10.40 3.40 -0.22
N ILE A 64 10.15 2.90 -1.43
CA ILE A 64 9.08 1.92 -1.68
C ILE A 64 9.39 0.65 -0.86
N PRO A 65 8.48 0.20 0.01
CA PRO A 65 8.72 -0.96 0.86
C PRO A 65 8.70 -2.27 0.06
N TYR A 66 9.34 -3.30 0.60
CA TYR A 66 9.14 -4.66 0.11
C TYR A 66 7.75 -5.16 0.51
N ALA A 67 7.17 -6.06 -0.30
CA ALA A 67 5.85 -6.63 -0.03
C ALA A 67 5.75 -7.32 1.36
N ALA A 68 6.84 -7.90 1.85
CA ALA A 68 6.90 -8.51 3.19
C ALA A 68 6.69 -7.47 4.30
N GLU A 69 7.18 -6.25 4.13
CA GLU A 69 7.02 -5.16 5.10
C GLU A 69 5.57 -4.68 5.15
N VAL A 70 4.92 -4.56 3.98
CA VAL A 70 3.51 -4.22 3.85
C VAL A 70 2.63 -5.27 4.54
N ASN A 71 2.88 -6.56 4.28
CA ASN A 71 2.13 -7.66 4.90
C ASN A 71 2.34 -7.69 6.42
N THR A 72 3.59 -7.54 6.89
CA THR A 72 3.90 -7.47 8.33
C THR A 72 3.17 -6.31 9.01
N CYS A 73 3.01 -5.18 8.33
CA CYS A 73 2.26 -4.04 8.87
C CYS A 73 0.76 -4.33 8.95
N LEU A 74 0.18 -4.96 7.92
CA LEU A 74 -1.24 -5.33 7.92
C LEU A 74 -1.59 -6.33 9.04
N ASP A 75 -0.72 -7.30 9.29
CA ASP A 75 -0.92 -8.29 10.35
C ASP A 75 -0.87 -7.69 11.77
N ARG A 76 -0.24 -6.52 11.94
CA ARG A 76 -0.15 -5.81 13.23
C ARG A 76 -1.34 -4.90 13.52
N GLU A 77 -2.08 -4.52 12.48
CA GLU A 77 -3.24 -3.62 12.54
C GLU A 77 -4.58 -4.40 12.50
N ALA A 78 -4.53 -5.72 12.35
CA ALA A 78 -5.69 -6.64 12.35
C ALA A 78 -6.01 -7.17 13.75
#